data_AF-A0A3P7QRQ9-F1
#
_entry.id   AF-A0A3P7QRQ9-F1
#
_cell.length_a   1.000
_cell.length_b   1.000
_cell.length_c   1.000
_cell.angle_alpha   90.00
_cell.angle_beta   90.00
_cell.angle_gamma   90.00
#
_symmetry.space_group_name_H-M   'P 1'
#
loop_
_entity.id
_entity.type
_entity.pdbx_description
1 polymer ?
#
loop_
_entity_poly.entity_id
_entity_poly.type
_entity_poly.pdbx_seq_one_letter_code
_entity_poly.pdbx_strand_id
1 'polypeptide(L)'
;MGIEAVRKAIEREMNHVISFDGSYVNYRHLALLCDVMTAKGHLMAITRHGINRQEVGALMRCSFEETVDILMEAAVHAEQDPVKGVSENIMLGQLARAGTGCFDLVLDADKCKLAMEIQTGGGLLGAGGLFYGGAMSPAR
;
A
#
# COMPACT_ATOMS: atom_id res chain seq x y z
N MET A 1 31.62 2.60 -17.63
CA MET A 1 30.14 2.48 -17.71
C MET A 1 29.61 2.48 -16.28
N GLY A 2 28.61 3.30 -15.97
CA GLY A 2 28.07 3.45 -14.60
C GLY A 2 26.70 2.82 -14.43
N ILE A 3 26.09 2.98 -13.26
CA ILE A 3 24.78 2.41 -12.92
C ILE A 3 23.67 2.86 -13.88
N GLU A 4 23.73 4.09 -14.40
CA GLU A 4 22.75 4.60 -15.38
C GLU A 4 22.88 3.90 -16.75
N ALA A 5 24.08 3.50 -17.14
CA ALA A 5 24.28 2.71 -18.35
C ALA A 5 23.69 1.31 -18.18
N VAL A 6 23.79 0.73 -16.97
CA VAL A 6 23.16 -0.55 -16.62
C VAL A 6 21.64 -0.42 -16.65
N ARG A 7 21.07 0.64 -16.07
CA ARG A 7 19.63 0.92 -16.13
C ARG A 7 19.12 0.90 -17.57
N LYS A 8 19.81 1.61 -18.47
CA LYS A 8 19.43 1.67 -19.90
C LYS A 8 19.72 0.38 -20.67
N ALA A 9 20.66 -0.44 -20.22
CA ALA A 9 20.90 -1.76 -20.80
C ALA A 9 19.75 -2.71 -20.46
N ILE A 10 19.34 -2.79 -19.19
CA ILE A 10 18.24 -3.65 -18.72
C ILE A 10 16.92 -3.27 -19.40
N GLU A 11 16.62 -1.97 -19.48
CA GLU A 11 15.41 -1.48 -20.15
C GLU A 11 15.34 -1.95 -21.62
N ARG A 12 16.47 -1.90 -22.34
CA ARG A 12 16.55 -2.33 -23.74
C ARG A 12 16.37 -3.84 -23.90
N GLU A 13 17.03 -4.64 -23.06
CA GLU A 13 16.92 -6.10 -23.11
C GLU A 13 15.49 -6.57 -22.76
N MET A 14 14.89 -6.03 -21.70
CA MET A 14 13.51 -6.37 -21.33
C MET A 14 12.52 -6.00 -22.44
N ASN A 15 12.66 -4.80 -23.02
CA ASN A 15 11.80 -4.39 -24.13
C ASN A 15 12.01 -5.27 -25.37
N HIS A 16 13.25 -5.67 -25.67
CA HIS A 16 13.55 -6.58 -26.78
C HIS A 16 12.86 -7.93 -26.62
N VAL A 17 12.93 -8.55 -25.44
CA VAL A 17 12.29 -9.84 -25.16
C VAL A 17 10.76 -9.75 -25.21
N ILE A 18 10.16 -8.69 -24.65
CA ILE A 18 8.71 -8.53 -24.62
C ILE A 18 8.15 -8.22 -26.01
N SER A 19 8.83 -7.34 -26.76
CA SER A 19 8.40 -6.99 -28.12
C SER A 19 8.62 -8.11 -29.13
N PHE A 20 9.58 -9.02 -28.88
CA PHE A 20 9.80 -10.20 -29.71
C PHE A 20 8.58 -11.14 -29.74
N ASP A 21 7.86 -11.27 -28.63
CA ASP A 21 6.62 -12.06 -28.52
C ASP A 21 5.38 -11.30 -29.05
N GLY A 22 5.56 -10.09 -29.61
CA GLY A 22 4.46 -9.24 -30.10
C GLY A 22 3.63 -8.58 -28.99
N SER A 23 3.99 -8.79 -27.73
CA SER A 23 3.33 -8.20 -26.57
C SER A 23 3.77 -6.74 -26.36
N TYR A 24 2.85 -5.91 -25.85
CA TYR A 24 3.14 -4.51 -25.52
C TYR A 24 3.04 -4.26 -24.02
N VAL A 25 4.07 -3.62 -23.46
CA VAL A 25 4.08 -3.11 -22.09
C VAL A 25 4.42 -1.62 -22.12
N ASN A 26 3.65 -0.81 -21.40
CA ASN A 26 3.91 0.63 -21.34
C ASN A 26 5.28 0.90 -20.69
N TYR A 27 6.04 1.84 -21.29
CA TYR A 27 7.34 2.28 -20.81
C TYR A 27 7.39 2.55 -19.30
N ARG A 28 6.32 3.12 -18.71
CA ARG A 28 6.27 3.44 -17.28
C ARG A 28 6.46 2.22 -16.37
N HIS A 29 6.00 1.03 -16.78
CA HIS A 29 6.18 -0.19 -15.98
C HIS A 29 7.63 -0.69 -16.04
N LEU A 30 8.21 -0.71 -17.25
CA LEU A 30 9.58 -1.15 -17.45
C LEU A 30 10.58 -0.20 -16.80
N ALA A 31 10.36 1.11 -16.95
CA ALA A 31 11.18 2.14 -16.32
C ALA A 31 11.15 2.01 -14.79
N LEU A 32 9.96 1.86 -14.20
CA LEU A 32 9.81 1.72 -12.75
C LEU A 32 10.53 0.46 -12.22
N LEU A 33 10.44 -0.66 -12.93
CA LEU A 33 11.19 -1.87 -12.57
C LEU A 33 12.71 -1.64 -12.63
N CYS A 34 13.20 -1.05 -13.72
CA CYS A 34 14.63 -0.76 -13.89
C CYS A 34 15.14 0.22 -12.83
N ASP A 35 14.33 1.22 -12.47
CA ASP A 35 14.63 2.17 -11.39
C ASP A 35 14.73 1.45 -10.05
N VAL A 36 13.76 0.60 -9.70
CA VAL A 36 13.80 -0.20 -8.47
C VAL A 36 15.04 -1.10 -8.40
N MET A 37 15.44 -1.70 -9.51
CA MET A 37 16.65 -2.54 -9.59
C MET A 37 17.97 -1.76 -9.47
N THR A 38 17.98 -0.44 -9.71
CA THR A 38 19.21 0.36 -9.79
C THR A 38 19.31 1.52 -8.80
N ALA A 39 18.24 1.85 -8.08
CA ALA A 39 18.14 3.00 -7.18
C ALA A 39 19.17 3.02 -6.03
N LYS A 40 19.67 1.86 -5.58
CA LYS A 40 20.64 1.76 -4.48
C LYS A 40 22.11 1.91 -4.94
N GLY A 41 22.37 2.18 -6.22
CA GLY A 41 23.72 2.39 -6.76
C GLY A 41 24.45 1.12 -7.21
N HIS A 42 23.88 -0.04 -6.93
CA HIS A 42 24.31 -1.35 -7.43
C HIS A 42 23.11 -2.09 -8.00
N LEU A 43 23.35 -3.10 -8.84
CA LEU A 43 22.28 -3.88 -9.44
C LEU A 43 21.65 -4.82 -8.40
N MET A 44 20.39 -4.57 -8.08
CA MET A 44 19.59 -5.39 -7.18
C MET A 44 18.78 -6.39 -8.02
N ALA A 45 19.09 -7.68 -7.87
CA ALA A 45 18.32 -8.74 -8.50
C ALA A 45 16.95 -8.88 -7.81
N ILE A 46 15.90 -9.20 -8.58
CA ILE A 46 14.57 -9.51 -8.03
C ILE A 46 14.55 -10.98 -7.58
N THR A 47 15.28 -11.26 -6.50
CA THR A 47 15.37 -12.58 -5.84
C THR A 47 15.42 -12.38 -4.33
N ARG A 48 15.32 -13.47 -3.54
CA ARG A 48 15.45 -13.39 -2.08
C ARG A 48 16.71 -12.67 -1.61
N HIS A 49 17.84 -12.90 -2.29
CA HIS A 49 19.13 -12.29 -1.98
C HIS A 49 19.14 -10.78 -2.25
N GLY A 50 18.35 -10.30 -3.22
CA GLY A 50 18.21 -8.88 -3.50
C GLY A 50 17.21 -8.21 -2.57
N ILE A 51 16.06 -8.84 -2.32
CA ILE A 51 15.00 -8.28 -1.46
C ILE A 51 15.46 -8.22 0.00
N ASN A 52 16.12 -9.26 0.52
CA ASN A 52 16.58 -9.31 1.91
C ASN A 52 17.69 -8.31 2.23
N ARG A 53 18.38 -7.79 1.21
CA ARG A 53 19.39 -6.72 1.35
C ARG A 53 18.79 -5.32 1.39
N GLN A 54 17.48 -5.17 1.15
CA GLN A 54 16.82 -3.89 1.28
C GLN A 54 16.55 -3.61 2.76
N GLU A 55 16.64 -2.35 3.16
CA GLU A 55 16.32 -1.87 4.51
C GLU A 55 14.79 -1.82 4.69
N VAL A 56 14.15 -2.99 4.65
CA VAL A 56 12.72 -3.21 4.86
C VAL A 56 12.51 -4.04 6.13
N GLY A 57 11.33 -3.92 6.75
CA GLY A 57 11.02 -4.60 8.00
C GLY A 57 11.15 -6.12 7.90
N ALA A 58 11.50 -6.76 9.01
CA ALA A 58 11.62 -8.21 9.11
C ALA A 58 10.32 -8.91 8.71
N LEU A 59 9.15 -8.35 9.05
CA LEU A 59 7.84 -8.91 8.68
C LEU A 59 7.61 -8.84 7.16
N MET A 60 8.06 -7.77 6.50
CA MET A 60 8.01 -7.71 5.04
C MET A 60 8.94 -8.74 4.41
N ARG A 61 10.19 -8.87 4.89
CA ARG A 61 11.17 -9.83 4.32
C ARG A 61 10.71 -11.28 4.47
N CYS A 62 10.25 -11.65 5.66
CA CYS A 62 9.82 -13.02 5.96
C CYS A 62 8.56 -13.45 5.17
N SER A 63 7.81 -12.49 4.60
CA SER A 63 6.63 -12.73 3.78
C SER A 63 6.93 -13.25 2.37
N PHE A 64 8.18 -13.13 1.89
CA PHE A 64 8.59 -13.58 0.56
C PHE A 64 9.21 -14.98 0.58
N GLU A 65 10.40 -15.13 1.18
CA GLU A 65 11.15 -16.39 1.31
C GLU A 65 11.95 -16.39 2.64
N GLU A 66 12.52 -17.53 3.05
CA GLU A 66 13.43 -17.66 4.22
C GLU A 66 12.81 -17.21 5.57
N THR A 67 11.50 -17.40 5.76
CA THR A 67 10.73 -16.88 6.90
C THR A 67 11.35 -17.19 8.27
N VAL A 68 11.74 -18.44 8.52
CA VAL A 68 12.27 -18.86 9.84
C VAL A 68 13.63 -18.22 10.11
N ASP A 69 14.51 -18.22 9.12
CA ASP A 69 15.87 -17.67 9.26
C ASP A 69 15.82 -16.16 9.49
N ILE A 70 14.98 -15.44 8.74
CA ILE A 70 14.79 -13.99 8.90
C ILE A 70 14.24 -13.64 10.29
N LEU A 71 13.23 -14.38 10.77
CA LEU A 71 12.65 -14.12 12.10
C LEU A 71 13.64 -14.44 13.22
N MET A 72 14.44 -15.51 13.08
CA MET A 72 15.49 -15.83 14.05
C MET A 72 16.59 -14.77 14.07
N GLU A 73 17.05 -14.30 12.91
CA GLU A 73 18.05 -13.23 12.82
C GLU A 73 17.52 -11.92 13.42
N ALA A 74 16.28 -11.55 13.10
CA ALA A 74 15.62 -10.37 13.66
C ALA A 74 15.47 -10.47 15.18
N ALA A 75 15.13 -11.66 15.70
CA ALA A 75 15.02 -11.89 17.15
C ALA A 75 16.37 -11.78 17.86
N VAL A 76 17.45 -12.32 17.28
CA VAL A 76 18.81 -12.24 17.83
C VAL A 76 19.31 -10.80 17.90
N HIS A 77 18.99 -9.98 16.89
CA HIS A 77 19.39 -8.57 16.84
C HIS A 77 18.40 -7.60 17.49
N ALA A 78 17.29 -8.10 18.05
CA ALA A 78 16.18 -7.29 18.57
C ALA A 78 15.72 -6.22 17.56
N GLU A 79 15.59 -6.60 16.29
CA GLU A 79 15.16 -5.72 15.21
C GLU A 79 13.74 -5.21 15.47
N GLN A 80 13.54 -3.89 15.34
CA GLN A 80 12.23 -3.27 15.49
C GLN A 80 11.62 -3.00 14.13
N ASP A 81 10.48 -3.63 13.86
CA ASP A 81 9.71 -3.42 12.64
C ASP A 81 8.77 -2.20 12.81
N PRO A 82 8.91 -1.14 11.99
CA PRO A 82 8.07 0.05 12.09
C PRO A 82 6.65 -0.13 11.52
N VAL A 83 6.30 -1.29 10.95
CA VAL A 83 4.98 -1.61 10.39
C VAL A 83 4.48 -0.54 9.39
N LYS A 84 5.39 -0.10 8.52
CA LYS A 84 5.07 0.93 7.50
C LYS A 84 4.74 0.30 6.15
N GLY A 85 5.15 -0.96 5.93
CA GLY A 85 4.92 -1.69 4.70
C GLY A 85 3.49 -2.16 4.54
N VAL A 86 3.10 -2.48 3.30
CA VAL A 86 1.76 -3.00 3.00
C VAL A 86 1.58 -4.40 3.60
N SER A 87 2.56 -5.30 3.41
CA SER A 87 2.49 -6.69 3.89
C SER A 87 2.34 -6.78 5.41
N GLU A 88 3.11 -5.98 6.15
CA GLU A 88 3.15 -5.94 7.61
C GLU A 88 1.78 -5.50 8.18
N ASN A 89 1.19 -4.44 7.59
CA ASN A 89 -0.14 -3.96 7.98
C ASN A 89 -1.24 -4.99 7.68
N ILE A 90 -1.15 -5.70 6.54
CA ILE A 90 -2.10 -6.76 6.20
C ILE A 90 -2.00 -7.91 7.21
N MET A 91 -0.79 -8.33 7.59
CA MET A 91 -0.58 -9.39 8.59
C MET A 91 -1.18 -9.05 9.95
N LEU A 92 -1.09 -7.79 10.38
CA LEU A 92 -1.64 -7.30 11.65
C LEU A 92 -3.13 -6.93 11.58
N GLY A 93 -3.76 -7.00 10.40
CA GLY A 93 -5.17 -6.61 10.22
C GLY A 93 -5.41 -5.09 10.35
N GLN A 94 -4.39 -4.27 10.13
CA GLN A 94 -4.46 -2.81 10.17
C GLN A 94 -4.69 -2.22 8.77
N LEU A 95 -5.18 -0.98 8.71
CA LEU A 95 -5.35 -0.28 7.44
C LEU A 95 -3.96 0.04 6.85
N ALA A 96 -3.62 -0.61 5.73
CA ALA A 96 -2.37 -0.34 5.03
C ALA A 96 -2.33 1.08 4.44
N ARG A 97 -1.16 1.73 4.49
CA ARG A 97 -0.92 3.09 3.99
C ARG A 97 -0.78 3.13 2.46
N ALA A 98 -1.78 2.61 1.76
CA ALA A 98 -1.84 2.57 0.30
C ALA A 98 -3.23 3.00 -0.20
N GLY A 99 -3.28 3.64 -1.37
CA GLY A 99 -4.55 4.06 -1.99
C GLY A 99 -5.36 4.99 -1.08
N THR A 100 -6.56 4.57 -0.67
CA THR A 100 -7.44 5.36 0.21
C THR A 100 -6.95 5.45 1.64
N GLY A 101 -6.05 4.55 2.07
CA GLY A 101 -5.42 4.59 3.40
C GLY A 101 -4.20 5.51 3.49
N CYS A 102 -3.87 6.28 2.44
CA CYS A 102 -2.70 7.17 2.47
C CYS A 102 -2.95 8.53 3.17
N PHE A 103 -4.20 8.85 3.48
CA PHE A 103 -4.61 10.04 4.22
C PHE A 103 -5.56 9.66 5.36
N ASP A 104 -5.68 10.54 6.34
CA ASP A 104 -6.65 10.41 7.42
C ASP A 104 -7.78 11.42 7.25
N LEU A 105 -8.95 11.12 7.82
CA LEU A 105 -10.12 11.97 7.77
C LEU A 105 -10.34 12.63 9.12
N VAL A 106 -10.32 13.95 9.12
CA VAL A 106 -10.63 14.76 10.30
C VAL A 106 -11.96 15.46 10.07
N LEU A 107 -12.84 15.40 11.06
CA LEU A 107 -14.13 16.07 11.02
C LEU A 107 -13.98 17.56 11.32
N ASP A 108 -14.43 18.40 10.40
CA ASP A 108 -14.53 19.85 10.58
C ASP A 108 -15.84 20.20 11.32
N ALA A 109 -15.75 20.32 12.65
CA ALA A 109 -16.90 20.56 13.52
C ALA A 109 -17.59 21.91 13.27
N ASP A 110 -16.88 22.92 12.75
CA ASP A 110 -17.47 24.22 12.47
C ASP A 110 -18.37 24.19 11.24
N LYS A 111 -17.98 23.42 10.22
CA LYS A 111 -18.85 23.17 9.05
C LYS A 111 -20.03 22.27 9.38
N CYS A 112 -19.92 21.39 10.37
CA CYS A 112 -21.06 20.58 10.82
C CYS A 112 -22.22 21.42 11.38
N LYS A 113 -21.97 22.63 11.90
CA LYS A 113 -23.03 23.53 12.39
C LYS A 113 -23.93 24.06 11.27
N LEU A 114 -23.43 24.08 10.03
CA LEU A 114 -24.17 24.49 8.84
C LEU A 114 -24.96 23.33 8.21
N ALA A 115 -24.78 22.10 8.72
CA ALA A 115 -25.51 20.94 8.23
C ALA A 115 -26.97 21.05 8.67
N MET A 116 -27.88 21.07 7.69
CA MET A 116 -29.31 20.91 7.91
C MET A 116 -29.71 19.52 7.42
N GLU A 117 -30.46 18.78 8.21
CA GLU A 117 -31.09 17.56 7.72
C GLU A 117 -32.12 17.92 6.64
N ILE A 118 -32.00 17.29 5.49
CA ILE A 118 -33.03 17.38 4.46
C ILE A 118 -34.17 16.48 4.92
N GLN A 119 -35.33 17.07 5.27
CA GLN A 119 -36.56 16.29 5.36
C GLN A 119 -36.83 15.71 3.97
N THR A 120 -36.56 14.42 3.80
CA THR A 120 -37.16 13.61 2.74
C THR A 120 -38.67 13.62 3.00
N GLY A 121 -39.38 14.55 2.32
CA GLY A 121 -40.81 14.82 2.51
C GLY A 121 -41.63 13.53 2.55
N GLY A 122 -42.58 13.38 3.46
CA GLY A 122 -43.71 14.27 3.60
C GLY A 122 -44.93 13.62 2.95
N GLY A 123 -45.37 12.50 3.52
CA GLY A 123 -46.64 11.85 3.20
C GLY A 123 -47.67 12.18 4.28
N LEU A 124 -48.56 13.10 3.95
CA LEU A 124 -49.79 13.47 4.65
C LEU A 124 -50.52 12.25 5.24
N LEU A 125 -50.63 12.13 6.57
CA LEU A 125 -51.76 11.48 7.29
C LEU A 125 -51.55 11.48 8.82
N GLY A 126 -52.48 12.12 9.53
CA GLY A 126 -52.98 11.60 10.81
C GLY A 126 -52.35 12.16 12.08
N ALA A 127 -53.19 12.81 12.87
CA ALA A 127 -52.89 13.35 14.19
C ALA A 127 -52.46 12.27 15.21
N GLY A 128 -51.53 12.65 16.08
CA GLY A 128 -51.35 12.05 17.41
C GLY A 128 -50.30 10.94 17.52
N GLY A 129 -49.35 11.11 18.46
CA GLY A 129 -48.61 10.00 19.07
C GLY A 129 -47.09 10.07 18.93
N LEU A 130 -46.43 10.19 20.08
CA LEU A 130 -44.98 10.00 20.26
C LEU A 130 -44.53 8.65 19.72
N PHE A 131 -43.54 8.60 18.82
CA PHE A 131 -42.63 7.46 18.68
C PHE A 131 -41.25 7.96 18.20
N TYR A 132 -40.35 8.22 19.16
CA TYR A 132 -38.92 8.40 18.90
C TYR A 132 -38.28 7.01 18.80
N GLY A 133 -38.34 6.40 17.62
CA GLY A 133 -37.63 5.17 17.30
C GLY A 133 -36.17 5.49 16.97
N GLY A 134 -35.25 4.99 17.79
CA GLY A 134 -33.83 5.34 17.77
C GLY A 134 -33.14 5.11 16.43
N ALA A 135 -32.53 6.17 15.91
CA ALA A 135 -31.44 6.05 14.96
C ALA A 135 -30.21 5.57 15.74
N MET A 136 -29.95 4.26 15.68
CA MET A 136 -28.64 3.71 16.05
C MET A 136 -27.57 4.46 15.25
N SER A 137 -26.73 5.21 15.96
CA SER A 137 -25.44 5.64 15.44
C SER A 137 -24.65 4.39 15.03
N PRO A 138 -24.17 4.28 13.78
CA PRO A 138 -23.20 3.25 13.44
C PRO A 138 -21.87 3.64 14.08
N ALA A 139 -21.70 3.29 15.34
CA ALA A 139 -20.40 3.18 15.97
C ALA A 139 -19.73 1.89 15.46
N ARG A 140 -18.40 1.96 15.29
CA ARG A 140 -17.50 0.85 14.98
C ARG A 140 -17.76 -0.40 15.81
#